data_AF-A0A925P9U8-F1
#
_entry.id   AF-A0A925P9U8-F1
#
_cell.length_a   1.000
_cell.length_b   1.000
_cell.length_c   1.000
_cell.angle_alpha   90.00
_cell.angle_beta   90.00
_cell.angle_gamma   90.00
#
_symmetry.space_group_name_H-M   'P 1'
#
loop_
_entity.id
_entity.type
_entity.pdbx_description
1 polymer ?
#
loop_
_entity_poly.entity_id
_entity_poly.type
_entity_poly.pdbx_seq_one_letter_code
_entity_poly.pdbx_strand_id
1 'polypeptide(L)'
;LSELEAAEQARTGIRSLKVKFTNNFGYYIEITKANLHLVPADYIRRQTTVNGERYVTDALRQKEKEILSADDNALAREHELFAQLVATVLDDSLALAKTAQTLAELDVLAGWAELAREWDYCQPEFTDEPVLEITAGRHPVVEQMLRDPARPSGSQAFVPNDTRLSATADQLALLTGPNMAGKSTYIRQIALIALMAHLGSWVPATACRLGLVDRIFSRVGASDDLARGNSTFMVEMNETANILNHATANSLIILDEIGRGTSTYDGLSIAWAVVEHLHSDPERGPRTLFATHYQELTQLEKHLSRLRNYSVAVKEWNDDIVFLRRVVSGPAERSFGIQVARLAGLPPSVINRARAILAKLEGDETAVELPAAPVAKPKKKLTVAPADTAQLELL
;
A
#
# COMPACT_ATOMS: atom_id res chain seq x y z
N LEU A 1 -19.50 52.44 33.87
CA LEU A 1 -19.94 51.73 35.10
C LEU A 1 -19.22 52.24 36.34
N SER A 2 -17.88 52.39 36.32
CA SER A 2 -17.11 52.93 37.44
C SER A 2 -17.54 54.34 37.88
N GLU A 3 -17.94 55.20 36.94
CA GLU A 3 -18.50 56.52 37.25
C GLU A 3 -19.86 56.43 37.97
N LEU A 4 -20.70 55.46 37.60
CA LEU A 4 -22.00 55.21 38.25
C LEU A 4 -21.79 54.65 39.66
N GLU A 5 -20.81 53.75 39.84
CA GLU A 5 -20.41 53.27 41.17
C GLU A 5 -19.92 54.43 42.06
N ALA A 6 -19.03 55.29 41.55
CA ALA A 6 -18.49 56.42 42.28
C ALA A 6 -19.59 57.45 42.65
N ALA A 7 -20.52 57.72 41.73
CA ALA A 7 -21.65 58.60 41.97
C ALA A 7 -22.59 58.06 43.05
N GLU A 8 -22.91 56.77 43.02
CA GLU A 8 -23.76 56.15 44.04
C GLU A 8 -23.05 56.03 45.41
N GLN A 9 -21.74 55.77 45.43
CA GLN A 9 -20.94 55.80 46.66
C GLN A 9 -20.95 57.20 47.31
N ALA A 10 -20.81 58.25 46.50
CA ALA A 10 -20.85 59.64 46.97
C ALA A 10 -22.26 60.04 47.43
N ARG A 11 -23.31 59.63 46.70
CA ARG A 11 -24.71 59.95 47.01
C ARG A 11 -25.21 59.28 48.28
N THR A 12 -24.87 58.01 48.47
CA THR A 12 -25.36 57.20 49.60
C THR A 12 -24.45 57.26 50.83
N GLY A 13 -23.21 57.72 50.67
CA GLY A 13 -22.17 57.65 51.70
C GLY A 13 -21.60 56.23 51.91
N ILE A 14 -22.05 55.23 51.15
CA ILE A 14 -21.66 53.83 51.30
C ILE A 14 -20.41 53.54 50.49
N ARG A 15 -19.22 53.74 51.08
CA ARG A 15 -17.93 53.46 50.41
C ARG A 15 -17.71 51.99 50.02
N SER A 16 -18.43 51.06 50.66
CA SER A 16 -18.32 49.62 50.36
C SER A 16 -19.24 49.14 49.23
N LEU A 17 -20.07 50.04 48.68
CA LEU A 17 -21.00 49.75 47.58
C LEU A 17 -20.21 49.37 46.32
N LYS A 18 -20.59 48.26 45.67
CA LYS A 18 -19.96 47.81 44.41
C LYS A 18 -20.99 47.49 43.34
N VAL A 19 -20.72 47.90 42.10
CA VAL A 19 -21.49 47.45 40.93
C VAL A 19 -20.87 46.17 40.39
N LYS A 20 -21.66 45.11 40.30
CA LYS A 20 -21.20 43.79 39.84
C LYS A 20 -22.16 43.23 38.80
N PHE A 21 -21.69 42.24 38.04
CA PHE A 21 -22.47 41.53 37.04
C PHE A 21 -22.53 40.03 37.35
N THR A 22 -23.68 39.41 37.11
CA THR A 22 -23.83 37.94 37.09
C THR A 22 -24.76 37.53 35.97
N ASN A 23 -24.45 36.43 35.26
CA ASN A 23 -25.24 35.95 34.12
C ASN A 23 -26.73 35.76 34.42
N ASN A 24 -27.10 35.39 35.65
CA ASN A 24 -28.50 35.12 36.01
C ASN A 24 -29.31 36.37 36.36
N PHE A 25 -28.67 37.46 36.81
CA PHE A 25 -29.36 38.63 37.38
C PHE A 25 -28.91 39.96 36.77
N GLY A 26 -28.00 39.93 35.81
CA GLY A 26 -27.50 41.13 35.17
C GLY A 26 -26.59 41.96 36.06
N TYR A 27 -26.56 43.26 35.80
CA TYR A 27 -25.85 44.23 36.63
C TYR A 27 -26.63 44.57 37.90
N TYR A 28 -25.96 44.57 39.05
CA TYR A 28 -26.54 44.90 40.35
C TYR A 28 -25.58 45.69 41.23
N ILE A 29 -26.15 46.39 42.21
CA ILE A 29 -25.45 47.10 43.27
C ILE A 29 -25.45 46.22 44.51
N GLU A 30 -24.27 45.86 45.01
CA GLU A 30 -24.12 45.08 46.25
C GLU A 30 -23.85 45.99 47.44
N ILE A 31 -24.67 45.87 48.48
CA ILE A 31 -24.55 46.63 49.73
C ILE A 31 -24.42 45.65 50.90
N THR A 32 -23.39 45.86 51.73
CA THR A 32 -23.12 45.04 52.92
C THR A 32 -24.18 45.20 54.00
N LYS A 33 -24.45 44.16 54.79
CA LYS A 33 -25.45 44.18 55.89
C LYS A 33 -25.36 45.40 56.82
N ALA A 34 -24.15 45.84 57.15
CA ALA A 34 -23.91 47.00 58.02
C ALA A 34 -24.50 48.31 57.47
N ASN A 35 -24.64 48.44 56.15
CA ASN A 35 -25.02 49.68 55.47
C ASN A 35 -26.45 49.64 54.90
N LEU A 36 -27.26 48.61 55.23
CA LEU A 36 -28.62 48.47 54.71
C LEU A 36 -29.56 49.59 55.15
N HIS A 37 -29.30 50.21 56.31
CA HIS A 37 -30.06 51.34 56.81
C HIS A 37 -29.84 52.64 56.00
N LEU A 38 -28.81 52.69 55.15
CA LEU A 38 -28.48 53.82 54.28
C LEU A 38 -28.98 53.62 52.83
N VAL A 39 -29.68 52.51 52.56
CA VAL A 39 -30.20 52.20 51.22
C VAL A 39 -31.32 53.18 50.86
N PRO A 40 -31.20 53.91 49.73
CA PRO A 40 -32.24 54.82 49.27
C PRO A 40 -33.54 54.10 48.88
N ALA A 41 -34.67 54.79 48.97
CA ALA A 41 -35.98 54.21 48.62
C ALA A 41 -36.12 53.89 47.12
N ASP A 42 -35.34 54.54 46.25
CA ASP A 42 -35.29 54.29 44.80
C ASP A 42 -34.59 52.98 44.42
N TYR A 43 -34.00 52.26 45.38
CA TYR A 43 -33.30 51.00 45.13
C TYR A 43 -34.28 49.83 45.14
N ILE A 44 -34.40 49.14 44.01
CA ILE A 44 -35.27 47.97 43.90
C ILE A 44 -34.48 46.74 44.28
N ARG A 45 -34.81 46.13 45.43
CA ARG A 45 -34.17 44.91 45.92
C ARG A 45 -34.41 43.75 44.96
N ARG A 46 -33.34 43.06 44.57
CA ARG A 46 -33.38 41.88 43.69
C ARG A 46 -33.09 40.57 44.41
N GLN A 47 -32.13 40.57 45.34
CA GLN A 47 -31.70 39.35 46.01
C GLN A 47 -31.07 39.65 47.37
N THR A 48 -31.33 38.81 48.36
CA THR A 48 -30.63 38.82 49.65
C THR A 48 -29.55 37.75 49.64
N THR A 49 -28.34 38.11 50.09
CA THR A 49 -27.19 37.19 50.19
C THR A 49 -26.77 37.03 51.65
N VAL A 50 -25.89 36.06 51.92
CA VAL A 50 -25.37 35.81 53.28
C VAL A 50 -24.69 37.05 53.87
N ASN A 51 -24.06 37.89 53.03
CA ASN A 51 -23.22 39.02 53.48
C ASN A 51 -23.80 40.41 53.16
N GLY A 52 -24.96 40.50 52.50
CA GLY A 52 -25.55 41.77 52.08
C GLY A 52 -26.80 41.62 51.21
N GLU A 53 -27.28 42.72 50.65
CA GLU A 53 -28.41 42.75 49.71
C GLU A 53 -27.98 43.32 48.36
N ARG A 54 -28.61 42.85 47.28
CA ARG A 54 -28.39 43.27 45.90
C ARG A 54 -29.58 44.07 45.41
N TYR A 55 -29.29 45.23 44.82
CA TYR A 55 -30.28 46.19 44.34
C TYR A 55 -30.04 46.56 42.90
N VAL A 56 -31.08 47.09 42.26
CA VAL A 56 -31.03 47.66 40.92
C VAL A 56 -31.72 49.02 40.94
N THR A 57 -31.11 50.01 40.30
CA THR A 57 -31.70 51.33 40.06
C THR A 57 -32.15 51.45 38.61
N ASP A 58 -33.04 52.40 38.32
CA ASP A 58 -33.45 52.66 36.94
C ASP A 58 -32.27 53.12 36.06
N ALA A 59 -31.34 53.90 36.63
CA ALA A 59 -30.11 54.29 35.95
C ALA A 59 -29.23 53.07 35.59
N LEU A 60 -29.13 52.08 36.49
CA LEU A 60 -28.37 50.86 36.22
C LEU A 60 -29.06 49.97 35.18
N ARG A 61 -30.40 49.87 35.19
CA ARG A 61 -31.17 49.16 34.15
C ARG A 61 -30.98 49.78 32.77
N GLN A 62 -31.01 51.10 32.70
CA GLN A 62 -30.82 51.82 31.45
C GLN A 62 -29.41 51.58 30.89
N LYS A 63 -28.38 51.63 31.75
CA LYS A 63 -27.00 51.31 31.37
C LYS A 63 -26.82 49.85 30.96
N GLU A 64 -27.45 48.92 31.66
CA GLU A 64 -27.45 47.50 31.28
C GLU A 64 -28.06 47.28 29.89
N LYS A 65 -29.20 47.91 29.59
CA LYS A 65 -29.83 47.85 28.27
C LYS A 65 -28.92 48.43 27.17
N GLU A 66 -28.25 49.55 27.45
CA GLU A 66 -27.28 50.15 26.54
C GLU A 66 -26.09 49.22 26.28
N ILE A 67 -25.55 48.57 27.31
CA ILE A 67 -24.42 47.64 27.18
C ILE A 67 -24.84 46.41 26.36
N LEU A 68 -25.96 45.76 26.71
CA LEU A 68 -26.43 44.57 26.00
C LEU A 68 -26.73 44.89 24.53
N SER A 69 -27.37 46.03 24.26
CA SER A 69 -27.62 46.46 22.88
C SER A 69 -26.33 46.77 22.12
N ALA A 70 -25.32 47.32 22.78
CA ALA A 70 -24.02 47.59 22.15
C ALA A 70 -23.28 46.28 21.85
N ASP A 71 -23.32 45.29 22.75
CA ASP A 71 -22.73 43.96 22.54
C ASP A 71 -23.41 43.22 21.38
N ASP A 72 -24.75 43.22 21.33
CA ASP A 72 -25.51 42.62 20.23
C ASP A 72 -25.18 43.30 18.88
N ASN A 73 -25.09 44.63 18.86
CA ASN A 73 -24.72 45.38 17.66
C ASN A 73 -23.26 45.12 17.24
N ALA A 74 -22.36 44.97 18.21
CA ALA A 74 -20.95 44.66 17.94
C ALA A 74 -20.81 43.27 17.30
N LEU A 75 -21.47 42.25 17.84
CA LEU A 75 -21.50 40.90 17.26
C LEU A 75 -22.13 40.89 15.87
N ALA A 76 -23.25 41.58 15.68
CA ALA A 76 -23.89 41.70 14.37
C ALA A 76 -22.94 42.34 13.35
N ARG A 77 -22.22 43.40 13.75
CA ARG A 77 -21.25 44.06 12.89
C ARG A 77 -20.04 43.17 12.59
N GLU A 78 -19.56 42.40 13.56
CA GLU A 78 -18.47 41.44 13.37
C GLU A 78 -18.85 40.36 12.36
N HIS A 79 -20.05 39.78 12.48
CA HIS A 79 -20.57 38.81 11.51
C HIS A 79 -20.70 39.39 10.10
N GLU A 80 -21.17 40.64 9.98
CA GLU A 80 -21.25 41.33 8.69
C GLU A 80 -19.87 41.51 8.06
N LEU A 81 -18.88 41.97 8.83
CA LEU A 81 -17.50 42.15 8.37
C LEU A 81 -16.84 40.82 7.99
N PHE A 82 -17.07 39.76 8.76
CA PHE A 82 -16.58 38.42 8.45
C PHE A 82 -17.19 37.88 7.15
N ALA A 83 -18.50 38.04 6.95
CA ALA A 83 -19.17 37.62 5.72
C ALA A 83 -18.64 38.38 4.50
N GLN A 84 -18.38 39.69 4.63
CA GLN A 84 -17.75 40.50 3.58
C GLN A 84 -16.33 40.01 3.25
N LEU A 85 -15.53 39.68 4.27
CA LEU A 85 -14.21 39.10 4.08
C LEU A 85 -14.27 37.77 3.33
N VAL A 86 -15.17 36.87 3.74
CA VAL A 86 -15.37 35.57 3.07
C VAL A 86 -15.78 35.77 1.62
N ALA A 87 -16.73 36.66 1.33
CA ALA A 87 -17.14 36.97 -0.05
C ALA A 87 -15.96 37.48 -0.89
N THR A 88 -15.17 38.41 -0.34
CA THR A 88 -13.98 38.97 -1.02
C THR A 88 -12.95 37.87 -1.32
N VAL A 89 -12.71 36.94 -0.39
CA VAL A 89 -11.80 35.80 -0.60
C VAL A 89 -12.35 34.82 -1.66
N LEU A 90 -13.66 34.61 -1.69
CA LEU A 90 -14.31 33.72 -2.65
C LEU A 90 -14.29 34.26 -4.08
N ASP A 91 -14.26 35.58 -4.26
CA ASP A 91 -14.06 36.21 -5.58
C ASP A 91 -12.73 35.78 -6.21
N ASP A 92 -11.70 35.53 -5.39
CA ASP A 92 -10.38 35.03 -5.81
C ASP A 92 -10.21 33.49 -5.69
N SER A 93 -11.30 32.75 -5.45
CA SER A 93 -11.26 31.31 -5.17
C SER A 93 -10.51 30.48 -6.23
N LEU A 94 -10.68 30.81 -7.51
CA LEU A 94 -9.98 30.13 -8.61
C LEU A 94 -8.46 30.36 -8.57
N ALA A 95 -8.03 31.58 -8.27
CA ALA A 95 -6.60 31.92 -8.15
C ALA A 95 -5.97 31.24 -6.93
N LEU A 96 -6.69 31.20 -5.81
CA LEU A 96 -6.28 30.49 -4.61
C LEU A 96 -6.17 28.98 -4.84
N ALA A 97 -7.15 28.37 -5.52
CA ALA A 97 -7.11 26.95 -5.86
C ALA A 97 -5.93 26.61 -6.77
N LYS A 98 -5.66 27.43 -7.80
CA LYS A 98 -4.49 27.26 -8.68
C LYS A 98 -3.18 27.38 -7.92
N THR A 99 -3.10 28.33 -6.99
CA THR A 99 -1.91 28.52 -6.13
C THR A 99 -1.69 27.29 -5.25
N ALA A 100 -2.75 26.79 -4.59
CA ALA A 100 -2.67 25.58 -3.77
C ALA A 100 -2.24 24.36 -4.58
N GLN A 101 -2.77 24.18 -5.81
CA GLN A 101 -2.37 23.08 -6.69
C GLN A 101 -0.90 23.17 -7.10
N THR A 102 -0.42 24.38 -7.40
CA THR A 102 0.99 24.62 -7.76
C THR A 102 1.91 24.34 -6.58
N LEU A 103 1.53 24.76 -5.36
CA LEU A 103 2.28 24.47 -4.15
C LEU A 103 2.30 22.96 -3.84
N ALA A 104 1.19 22.26 -4.06
CA ALA A 104 1.13 20.80 -3.88
C ALA A 104 2.04 20.05 -4.86
N GLU A 105 2.12 20.50 -6.13
CA GLU A 105 3.05 19.93 -7.11
C GLU A 105 4.52 20.18 -6.71
N LEU A 106 4.84 21.40 -6.27
CA LEU A 106 6.17 21.73 -5.77
C LEU A 106 6.57 20.89 -4.56
N ASP A 107 5.65 20.65 -3.62
CA ASP A 107 5.88 19.82 -2.43
C ASP A 107 6.25 18.37 -2.81
N VAL A 108 5.47 17.76 -3.73
CA VAL A 108 5.74 16.40 -4.23
C VAL A 108 7.09 16.32 -4.95
N LEU A 109 7.37 17.26 -5.85
CA LEU A 109 8.61 17.27 -6.63
C LEU A 109 9.84 17.52 -5.74
N ALA A 110 9.74 18.42 -4.76
CA ALA A 110 10.79 18.67 -3.78
C ALA A 110 11.05 17.45 -2.89
N GLY A 111 9.99 16.79 -2.41
CA GLY A 111 10.09 15.57 -1.62
C GLY A 111 10.75 14.42 -2.41
N TRP A 112 10.41 14.25 -3.69
CA TRP A 112 11.09 13.27 -4.55
C TRP A 112 12.57 13.59 -4.77
N ALA A 113 12.93 14.86 -4.96
CA ALA A 113 14.33 15.26 -5.10
C ALA A 113 15.14 15.01 -3.83
N GLU A 114 14.55 15.27 -2.66
CA GLU A 114 15.17 14.96 -1.37
C GLU A 114 15.38 13.46 -1.20
N LEU A 115 14.35 12.65 -1.42
CA LEU A 115 14.43 11.19 -1.37
C LEU A 115 15.47 10.64 -2.34
N ALA A 116 15.52 11.17 -3.56
CA ALA A 116 16.47 10.72 -4.57
C ALA A 116 17.92 10.94 -4.12
N ARG A 117 18.19 12.08 -3.46
CA ARG A 117 19.51 12.40 -2.92
C ARG A 117 19.86 11.59 -1.68
N GLU A 118 18.91 11.39 -0.76
CA GLU A 118 19.16 10.68 0.50
C GLU A 118 19.37 9.15 0.30
N TRP A 119 18.68 8.59 -0.69
CA TRP A 119 18.67 7.15 -0.96
C TRP A 119 19.45 6.76 -2.22
N ASP A 120 20.22 7.70 -2.80
CA ASP A 120 21.02 7.49 -3.99
C ASP A 120 20.21 6.89 -5.16
N TYR A 121 19.02 7.44 -5.41
CA TYR A 121 18.19 7.00 -6.53
C TYR A 121 18.68 7.62 -7.84
N CYS A 122 18.58 6.88 -8.93
CA CYS A 122 18.98 7.35 -10.25
C CYS A 122 17.77 7.83 -11.06
N GLN A 123 18.01 8.75 -11.99
CA GLN A 123 17.01 9.16 -12.95
C GLN A 123 16.80 8.03 -13.97
N PRO A 124 15.57 7.53 -14.18
CA PRO A 124 15.32 6.53 -15.20
C PRO A 124 15.40 7.12 -16.61
N GLU A 125 15.94 6.36 -17.55
CA GLU A 125 15.97 6.69 -18.98
C GLU A 125 14.84 5.96 -19.71
N PHE A 126 13.94 6.72 -20.33
CA PHE A 126 12.88 6.15 -21.16
C PHE A 126 13.35 5.93 -22.59
N THR A 127 12.92 4.82 -23.19
CA THR A 127 13.21 4.46 -24.58
C THR A 127 11.95 3.93 -25.26
N ASP A 128 11.90 4.01 -26.59
CA ASP A 128 10.84 3.40 -27.40
C ASP A 128 11.04 1.87 -27.55
N GLU A 129 12.23 1.37 -27.21
CA GLU A 129 12.51 -0.06 -27.21
C GLU A 129 11.78 -0.76 -26.05
N PRO A 130 11.22 -1.98 -26.25
CA PRO A 130 10.47 -2.69 -25.23
C PRO A 130 11.40 -3.42 -24.24
N VAL A 131 12.28 -2.68 -23.58
CA VAL A 131 13.31 -3.18 -22.65
C VAL A 131 13.02 -2.80 -21.21
N LEU A 132 13.61 -3.53 -20.27
CA LEU A 132 13.63 -3.20 -18.84
C LEU A 132 15.01 -3.62 -18.32
N GLU A 133 15.88 -2.64 -18.17
CA GLU A 133 17.25 -2.83 -17.73
C GLU A 133 17.46 -2.06 -16.43
N ILE A 134 17.75 -2.77 -15.35
CA ILE A 134 17.98 -2.20 -14.03
C ILE A 134 19.36 -2.67 -13.57
N THR A 135 20.22 -1.73 -13.20
CA THR A 135 21.55 -2.03 -12.64
C THR A 135 21.56 -1.75 -11.15
N ALA A 136 21.94 -2.75 -10.35
CA ALA A 136 21.95 -2.69 -8.89
C ALA A 136 20.62 -2.15 -8.30
N GLY A 137 19.50 -2.69 -8.76
CA GLY A 137 18.16 -2.36 -8.29
C GLY A 137 17.92 -2.82 -6.84
N ARG A 138 17.20 -2.01 -6.09
CA ARG A 138 16.87 -2.20 -4.68
C ARG A 138 15.37 -2.10 -4.46
N HIS A 139 14.87 -2.78 -3.43
CA HIS A 139 13.47 -2.69 -3.07
C HIS A 139 13.25 -1.44 -2.18
N PRO A 140 12.45 -0.44 -2.63
CA PRO A 140 12.40 0.87 -1.99
C PRO A 140 11.91 0.82 -0.53
N VAL A 141 11.00 -0.10 -0.20
CA VAL A 141 10.53 -0.29 1.19
C VAL A 141 11.47 -1.14 2.04
N VAL A 142 11.93 -2.28 1.52
CA VAL A 142 12.75 -3.23 2.31
C VAL A 142 14.13 -2.64 2.61
N GLU A 143 14.72 -1.85 1.70
CA GLU A 143 16.02 -1.20 1.97
C GLU A 143 15.94 -0.21 3.14
N GLN A 144 14.84 0.56 3.22
CA GLN A 144 14.60 1.50 4.32
C GLN A 144 14.41 0.75 5.63
N MET A 145 13.59 -0.31 5.62
CA MET A 145 13.36 -1.15 6.78
C MET A 145 14.65 -1.81 7.31
N LEU A 146 15.60 -2.15 6.43
CA LEU A 146 16.89 -2.75 6.84
C LEU A 146 17.89 -1.71 7.38
N ARG A 147 17.76 -0.43 6.99
CA ARG A 147 18.61 0.67 7.44
C ARG A 147 18.15 1.27 8.78
N ASP A 148 16.99 0.89 9.29
CA ASP A 148 16.42 1.39 10.54
C ASP A 148 17.36 1.15 11.74
N PRO A 149 17.88 2.22 12.39
CA PRO A 149 18.80 2.13 13.52
C PRO A 149 18.16 1.51 14.79
N ALA A 150 16.83 1.37 14.85
CA ALA A 150 16.15 0.66 15.93
C ALA A 150 16.31 -0.87 15.85
N ARG A 151 16.84 -1.42 14.75
CA ARG A 151 17.16 -2.84 14.65
C ARG A 151 18.53 -3.15 15.27
N PRO A 152 18.67 -4.29 15.98
CA PRO A 152 19.95 -4.68 16.55
C PRO A 152 21.04 -4.76 15.46
N SER A 153 22.19 -4.16 15.76
CA SER A 153 23.40 -4.11 14.93
C SER A 153 23.76 -5.51 14.43
N GLY A 154 23.46 -5.78 13.15
CA GLY A 154 23.57 -7.11 12.55
C GLY A 154 22.67 -7.33 11.34
N SER A 155 21.68 -6.46 11.11
CA SER A 155 20.88 -6.45 9.88
C SER A 155 21.79 -6.13 8.68
N GLN A 156 22.04 -7.12 7.83
CA GLN A 156 22.83 -6.97 6.61
C GLN A 156 22.19 -5.92 5.70
N ALA A 157 23.02 -5.09 5.07
CA ALA A 157 22.60 -4.15 4.04
C ALA A 157 21.80 -4.87 2.94
N PHE A 158 20.84 -4.17 2.33
CA PHE A 158 20.10 -4.70 1.19
C PHE A 158 21.07 -5.08 0.06
N VAL A 159 20.88 -6.26 -0.54
CA VAL A 159 21.73 -6.74 -1.64
C VAL A 159 21.11 -6.28 -2.97
N PRO A 160 21.73 -5.34 -3.70
CA PRO A 160 21.21 -4.87 -4.98
C PRO A 160 21.32 -5.95 -6.05
N ASN A 161 20.39 -5.96 -7.01
CA ASN A 161 20.33 -6.96 -8.07
C ASN A 161 20.08 -6.32 -9.44
N ASP A 162 20.74 -6.88 -10.46
CA ASP A 162 20.53 -6.47 -11.85
C ASP A 162 19.30 -7.17 -12.43
N THR A 163 18.65 -6.53 -13.40
CA THR A 163 17.53 -7.10 -14.16
C THR A 163 17.67 -6.72 -15.62
N ARG A 164 17.46 -7.68 -16.51
CA ARG A 164 17.35 -7.45 -17.95
C ARG A 164 16.15 -8.22 -18.46
N LEU A 165 15.17 -7.51 -19.01
CA LEU A 165 14.06 -8.09 -19.75
C LEU A 165 13.88 -7.33 -21.06
N SER A 166 13.46 -8.05 -22.11
CA SER A 166 13.12 -7.46 -23.41
C SER A 166 12.00 -8.25 -24.04
N ALA A 167 11.03 -7.57 -24.65
CA ALA A 167 9.94 -8.25 -25.35
C ALA A 167 10.41 -9.17 -26.49
N THR A 168 11.61 -8.94 -27.04
CA THR A 168 12.13 -9.62 -28.24
C THR A 168 13.28 -10.59 -27.97
N ALA A 169 13.98 -10.45 -26.83
CA ALA A 169 15.16 -11.25 -26.49
C ALA A 169 14.96 -11.98 -25.16
N ASP A 170 15.28 -11.36 -24.03
CA ASP A 170 15.11 -11.99 -22.71
C ASP A 170 13.70 -11.67 -22.16
N GLN A 171 12.68 -12.27 -22.75
CA GLN A 171 11.28 -11.95 -22.46
C GLN A 171 10.81 -12.52 -21.12
N LEU A 172 11.13 -13.79 -20.87
CA LEU A 172 10.65 -14.57 -19.73
C LEU A 172 11.83 -14.92 -18.83
N ALA A 173 11.89 -14.31 -17.65
CA ALA A 173 12.86 -14.68 -16.62
C ALA A 173 12.23 -15.64 -15.62
N LEU A 174 12.61 -16.92 -15.70
CA LEU A 174 12.18 -17.94 -14.76
C LEU A 174 13.12 -17.94 -13.56
N LEU A 175 12.60 -17.60 -12.39
CA LEU A 175 13.36 -17.50 -11.14
C LEU A 175 13.10 -18.69 -10.23
N THR A 176 14.15 -19.45 -9.96
CA THR A 176 14.14 -20.63 -9.09
C THR A 176 14.96 -20.40 -7.82
N GLY A 177 14.75 -21.26 -6.82
CA GLY A 177 15.49 -21.24 -5.56
C GLY A 177 14.57 -21.32 -4.34
N PRO A 178 15.14 -21.40 -3.13
CA PRO A 178 14.35 -21.57 -1.90
C PRO A 178 13.47 -20.34 -1.59
N ASN A 179 12.35 -20.53 -0.89
CA ASN A 179 11.36 -19.45 -0.64
C ASN A 179 11.93 -18.28 0.17
N MET A 180 12.80 -18.57 1.13
CA MET A 180 13.45 -17.55 1.95
C MET A 180 14.63 -16.85 1.26
N ALA A 181 14.93 -17.17 0.00
CA ALA A 181 16.08 -16.61 -0.71
C ALA A 181 15.87 -15.16 -1.19
N GLY A 182 14.61 -14.69 -1.24
CA GLY A 182 14.29 -13.33 -1.69
C GLY A 182 13.71 -13.24 -3.11
N LYS A 183 13.18 -14.34 -3.67
CA LYS A 183 12.53 -14.36 -4.99
C LYS A 183 11.40 -13.33 -5.10
N SER A 184 10.45 -13.36 -4.16
CA SER A 184 9.32 -12.43 -4.13
C SER A 184 9.76 -10.98 -3.93
N THR A 185 10.83 -10.74 -3.16
CA THR A 185 11.40 -9.40 -2.99
C THR A 185 12.00 -8.89 -4.31
N TYR A 186 12.73 -9.74 -5.04
CA TYR A 186 13.33 -9.41 -6.32
C TYR A 186 12.29 -9.08 -7.41
N ILE A 187 11.22 -9.88 -7.52
CA ILE A 187 10.19 -9.59 -8.53
C ILE A 187 9.40 -8.31 -8.18
N ARG A 188 9.08 -8.10 -6.89
CA ARG A 188 8.35 -6.90 -6.43
C ARG A 188 9.17 -5.63 -6.61
N GLN A 189 10.48 -5.65 -6.35
CA GLN A 189 11.31 -4.46 -6.57
C GLN A 189 11.27 -4.00 -8.03
N ILE A 190 11.22 -4.93 -8.98
CA ILE A 190 11.19 -4.60 -10.41
C ILE A 190 9.87 -3.91 -10.77
N ALA A 191 8.74 -4.41 -10.26
CA ALA A 191 7.43 -3.75 -10.42
C ALA A 191 7.43 -2.34 -9.83
N LEU A 192 7.97 -2.20 -8.62
CA LEU A 192 8.00 -0.91 -7.91
C LEU A 192 8.90 0.09 -8.63
N ILE A 193 10.08 -0.34 -9.12
CA ILE A 193 10.97 0.50 -9.93
C ILE A 193 10.27 0.95 -11.20
N ALA A 194 9.60 0.04 -11.92
CA ALA A 194 8.84 0.39 -13.12
C ALA A 194 7.70 1.39 -12.82
N LEU A 195 6.97 1.18 -11.72
CA LEU A 195 5.90 2.08 -11.27
C LEU A 195 6.46 3.47 -10.92
N MET A 196 7.50 3.55 -10.10
CA MET A 196 8.13 4.80 -9.69
C MET A 196 8.64 5.60 -10.89
N ALA A 197 9.25 4.93 -11.86
CA ALA A 197 9.68 5.58 -13.10
C ALA A 197 8.51 6.19 -13.87
N HIS A 198 7.40 5.46 -14.03
CA HIS A 198 6.21 5.95 -14.75
C HIS A 198 5.45 7.06 -14.00
N LEU A 199 5.64 7.18 -12.68
CA LEU A 199 5.14 8.33 -11.91
C LEU A 199 5.99 9.60 -12.10
N GLY A 200 7.17 9.49 -12.72
CA GLY A 200 8.12 10.60 -12.91
C GLY A 200 9.13 10.76 -11.76
N SER A 201 9.25 9.76 -10.88
CA SER A 201 10.20 9.77 -9.78
C SER A 201 11.54 9.15 -10.17
N TRP A 202 12.58 9.45 -9.40
CA TRP A 202 13.85 8.72 -9.43
C TRP A 202 13.65 7.33 -8.84
N VAL A 203 14.50 6.37 -9.22
CA VAL A 203 14.32 4.96 -8.87
C VAL A 203 15.48 4.39 -8.04
N PRO A 204 15.22 3.41 -7.16
CA PRO A 204 16.21 2.78 -6.29
C PRO A 204 17.18 1.85 -7.05
N ALA A 205 17.99 2.41 -7.94
CA ALA A 205 18.97 1.70 -8.74
C ALA A 205 20.19 2.60 -9.02
N THR A 206 21.26 2.01 -9.54
CA THR A 206 22.41 2.80 -10.03
C THR A 206 22.18 3.30 -11.46
N ALA A 207 21.48 2.53 -12.28
CA ALA A 207 21.01 2.91 -13.61
C ALA A 207 19.70 2.17 -13.92
N CYS A 208 18.79 2.82 -14.65
CA CYS A 208 17.53 2.23 -15.07
C CYS A 208 17.19 2.71 -16.49
N ARG A 209 17.02 1.79 -17.43
CA ARG A 209 16.56 2.03 -18.79
C ARG A 209 15.28 1.25 -19.04
N LEU A 210 14.21 1.94 -19.39
CA LEU A 210 12.85 1.40 -19.37
C LEU A 210 12.07 1.80 -20.62
N GLY A 211 11.63 0.80 -21.37
CA GLY A 211 10.58 0.95 -22.36
C GLY A 211 9.21 1.14 -21.70
N LEU A 212 8.33 1.93 -22.31
CA LEU A 212 6.99 2.20 -21.78
C LEU A 212 6.24 0.89 -21.43
N VAL A 213 5.62 0.88 -20.25
CA VAL A 213 4.81 -0.22 -19.74
C VAL A 213 3.36 0.24 -19.76
N ASP A 214 2.50 -0.46 -20.51
CA ASP A 214 1.08 -0.12 -20.57
C ASP A 214 0.32 -0.59 -19.33
N ARG A 215 0.70 -1.77 -18.80
CA ARG A 215 0.09 -2.40 -17.63
C ARG A 215 1.12 -3.21 -16.85
N ILE A 216 1.03 -3.13 -15.52
CA ILE A 216 1.74 -4.02 -14.61
C ILE A 216 0.74 -5.04 -14.08
N PHE A 217 0.92 -6.29 -14.45
CA PHE A 217 0.16 -7.42 -13.93
C PHE A 217 0.94 -8.10 -12.82
N SER A 218 0.26 -8.43 -11.74
CA SER A 218 0.87 -9.10 -10.60
C SER A 218 -0.04 -10.20 -10.11
N ARG A 219 0.47 -11.43 -10.12
CA ARG A 219 0.02 -12.51 -9.26
C ARG A 219 1.12 -12.73 -8.24
N VAL A 220 0.92 -12.21 -7.04
CA VAL A 220 1.79 -12.47 -5.88
C VAL A 220 0.89 -13.03 -4.81
N GLY A 221 1.21 -14.21 -4.29
CA GLY A 221 0.35 -14.97 -3.38
C GLY A 221 -0.32 -14.09 -2.33
N ALA A 222 -1.65 -14.06 -2.36
CA ALA A 222 -2.44 -13.36 -1.35
C ALA A 222 -2.25 -14.08 -0.01
N SER A 223 -1.93 -13.34 1.04
CA SER A 223 -2.19 -13.80 2.41
C SER A 223 -3.71 -13.95 2.56
N ASP A 224 -4.18 -15.19 2.41
CA ASP A 224 -5.51 -15.72 2.73
C ASP A 224 -6.61 -14.68 2.97
N ASP A 225 -7.19 -14.15 1.88
CA ASP A 225 -8.51 -13.52 1.97
C ASP A 225 -9.59 -14.61 1.88
N LEU A 226 -9.69 -15.38 2.96
CA LEU A 226 -10.66 -16.47 3.13
C LEU A 226 -12.12 -15.97 3.24
N ALA A 227 -12.35 -14.65 3.17
CA ALA A 227 -13.64 -14.03 3.48
C ALA A 227 -14.72 -14.20 2.40
N ARG A 228 -14.39 -14.73 1.20
CA ARG A 228 -15.32 -14.79 0.05
C ARG A 228 -15.76 -16.18 -0.41
N GLY A 229 -15.43 -17.26 0.30
CA GLY A 229 -15.96 -18.61 0.03
C GLY A 229 -15.52 -19.25 -1.30
N ASN A 230 -14.62 -18.61 -2.06
CA ASN A 230 -13.97 -19.21 -3.22
C ASN A 230 -12.71 -19.98 -2.79
N SER A 231 -12.45 -21.14 -3.42
CA SER A 231 -11.16 -21.83 -3.26
C SER A 231 -10.02 -20.89 -3.63
N THR A 232 -8.97 -20.83 -2.82
CA THR A 232 -7.77 -20.00 -3.06
C THR A 232 -7.17 -20.28 -4.45
N PHE A 233 -7.27 -21.51 -4.91
CA PHE A 233 -6.87 -21.90 -6.26
C PHE A 233 -7.76 -21.30 -7.36
N MET A 234 -9.08 -21.20 -7.16
CA MET A 234 -9.98 -20.59 -8.15
C MET A 234 -9.73 -19.08 -8.29
N VAL A 235 -9.44 -18.40 -7.19
CA VAL A 235 -9.04 -16.98 -7.22
C VAL A 235 -7.75 -16.81 -8.02
N GLU A 236 -6.75 -17.66 -7.75
CA GLU A 236 -5.49 -17.67 -8.50
C GLU A 236 -5.69 -17.92 -10.00
N MET A 237 -6.58 -18.84 -10.37
CA MET A 237 -6.89 -19.11 -11.78
C MET A 237 -7.62 -17.95 -12.46
N ASN A 238 -8.53 -17.26 -11.75
CA ASN A 238 -9.20 -16.07 -12.28
C ASN A 238 -8.22 -14.91 -12.48
N GLU A 239 -7.29 -14.70 -11.54
CA GLU A 239 -6.22 -13.72 -11.68
C GLU A 239 -5.34 -14.04 -12.89
N THR A 240 -4.91 -15.30 -13.00
CA THR A 240 -4.09 -15.78 -14.13
C THR A 240 -4.84 -15.57 -15.45
N ALA A 241 -6.11 -15.95 -15.53
CA ALA A 241 -6.94 -15.73 -16.71
C ALA A 241 -7.06 -14.24 -17.06
N ASN A 242 -7.24 -13.37 -16.07
CA ASN A 242 -7.30 -11.93 -16.30
C ASN A 242 -5.98 -11.37 -16.88
N ILE A 243 -4.83 -11.88 -16.41
CA ILE A 243 -3.52 -11.52 -16.95
C ILE A 243 -3.43 -11.95 -18.41
N LEU A 244 -3.69 -13.22 -18.71
CA LEU A 244 -3.54 -13.76 -20.07
C LEU A 244 -4.48 -13.10 -21.08
N ASN A 245 -5.69 -12.75 -20.68
CA ASN A 245 -6.68 -12.14 -21.58
C ASN A 245 -6.43 -10.66 -21.89
N HIS A 246 -5.62 -9.96 -21.08
CA HIS A 246 -5.44 -8.50 -21.20
C HIS A 246 -3.97 -8.05 -21.34
N ALA A 247 -3.01 -8.95 -21.21
CA ALA A 247 -1.60 -8.66 -21.42
C ALA A 247 -1.32 -8.32 -22.89
N THR A 248 -0.46 -7.34 -23.09
CA THR A 248 0.07 -6.97 -24.41
C THR A 248 1.58 -7.17 -24.42
N ALA A 249 2.22 -7.05 -25.59
CA ALA A 249 3.69 -7.10 -25.69
C ALA A 249 4.40 -6.00 -24.87
N ASN A 250 3.71 -4.91 -24.52
CA ASN A 250 4.27 -3.82 -23.72
C ASN A 250 4.07 -4.03 -22.21
N SER A 251 3.28 -5.03 -21.81
CA SER A 251 2.97 -5.25 -20.40
C SER A 251 4.17 -5.83 -19.63
N LEU A 252 4.20 -5.53 -18.33
CA LEU A 252 5.10 -6.16 -17.36
C LEU A 252 4.27 -7.13 -16.52
N ILE A 253 4.65 -8.40 -16.52
CA ILE A 253 3.94 -9.45 -15.78
C ILE A 253 4.85 -10.00 -14.69
N ILE A 254 4.31 -10.11 -13.48
CA ILE A 254 4.97 -10.75 -12.34
C ILE A 254 4.11 -11.89 -11.84
N LEU A 255 4.66 -13.09 -11.88
CA LEU A 255 4.02 -14.32 -11.42
C LEU A 255 4.86 -14.90 -10.28
N ASP A 256 4.23 -15.14 -9.13
CA ASP A 256 4.86 -15.77 -7.96
C ASP A 256 4.09 -17.05 -7.61
N GLU A 257 4.73 -18.20 -7.73
CA GLU A 257 4.24 -19.54 -7.33
C GLU A 257 2.85 -19.93 -7.88
N ILE A 258 2.60 -19.72 -9.18
CA ILE A 258 1.39 -20.26 -9.84
C ILE A 258 1.38 -21.79 -9.81
N GLY A 259 0.21 -22.39 -9.60
CA GLY A 259 -0.04 -23.83 -9.61
C GLY A 259 0.04 -24.48 -8.22
N ARG A 260 0.38 -23.74 -7.16
CA ARG A 260 0.68 -24.31 -5.85
C ARG A 260 -0.55 -24.88 -5.11
N GLY A 261 -1.74 -24.37 -5.40
CA GLY A 261 -2.98 -24.72 -4.69
C GLY A 261 -3.67 -26.02 -5.14
N THR A 262 -3.04 -26.81 -6.02
CA THR A 262 -3.63 -28.04 -6.60
C THR A 262 -2.63 -29.21 -6.59
N SER A 263 -2.99 -30.34 -7.22
CA SER A 263 -2.09 -31.49 -7.37
C SER A 263 -0.79 -31.07 -8.06
N THR A 264 0.34 -31.68 -7.68
CA THR A 264 1.66 -31.28 -8.19
C THR A 264 1.73 -31.27 -9.71
N TYR A 265 1.18 -32.30 -10.36
CA TYR A 265 1.19 -32.42 -11.82
C TYR A 265 0.21 -31.47 -12.50
N ASP A 266 -0.98 -31.23 -11.93
CA ASP A 266 -1.93 -30.26 -12.50
C ASP A 266 -1.35 -28.83 -12.41
N GLY A 267 -0.77 -28.49 -11.26
CA GLY A 267 -0.14 -27.19 -11.02
C GLY A 267 1.03 -26.93 -11.96
N LEU A 268 1.93 -27.92 -12.12
CA LEU A 268 3.03 -27.87 -13.08
C LEU A 268 2.50 -27.71 -14.51
N SER A 269 1.51 -28.50 -14.91
CA SER A 269 0.96 -28.48 -16.28
C SER A 269 0.33 -27.13 -16.62
N ILE A 270 -0.39 -26.51 -15.67
CA ILE A 270 -0.96 -25.18 -15.84
C ILE A 270 0.14 -24.13 -15.94
N ALA A 271 1.11 -24.14 -15.02
CA ALA A 271 2.23 -23.20 -15.05
C ALA A 271 3.03 -23.29 -16.36
N TRP A 272 3.25 -24.51 -16.85
CA TRP A 272 3.89 -24.77 -18.14
C TRP A 272 3.10 -24.16 -19.29
N ALA A 273 1.81 -24.45 -19.38
CA ALA A 273 0.93 -23.91 -20.43
C ALA A 273 0.84 -22.38 -20.39
N VAL A 274 0.87 -21.78 -19.20
CA VAL A 274 0.90 -20.31 -19.02
C VAL A 274 2.18 -19.72 -19.62
N VAL A 275 3.35 -20.31 -19.35
CA VAL A 275 4.64 -19.85 -19.91
C VAL A 275 4.64 -19.97 -21.43
N GLU A 276 4.19 -21.10 -21.97
CA GLU A 276 4.09 -21.28 -23.42
C GLU A 276 3.12 -20.29 -24.06
N HIS A 277 1.99 -20.01 -23.42
CA HIS A 277 1.02 -19.03 -23.91
C HIS A 277 1.61 -17.61 -23.95
N LEU A 278 2.31 -17.18 -22.89
CA LEU A 278 2.98 -15.88 -22.85
C LEU A 278 4.12 -15.77 -23.88
N HIS A 279 4.72 -16.89 -24.28
CA HIS A 279 5.76 -16.96 -25.30
C HIS A 279 5.21 -17.23 -26.72
N SER A 280 3.89 -17.39 -26.89
CA SER A 280 3.32 -17.95 -28.13
C SER A 280 3.56 -17.11 -29.39
N ASP A 281 3.62 -15.78 -29.29
CA ASP A 281 3.95 -14.89 -30.40
C ASP A 281 5.47 -14.96 -30.69
N PRO A 282 5.89 -15.36 -31.90
CA PRO A 282 7.30 -15.62 -32.21
C PRO A 282 8.19 -14.37 -32.23
N GLU A 283 7.63 -13.17 -32.39
CA GLU A 283 8.40 -11.93 -32.55
C GLU A 283 8.53 -11.19 -31.23
N ARG A 284 7.43 -11.06 -30.47
CA ARG A 284 7.43 -10.30 -29.22
C ARG A 284 6.42 -10.81 -28.20
N GLY A 285 6.66 -10.51 -26.92
CA GLY A 285 5.69 -10.82 -25.87
C GLY A 285 5.88 -9.96 -24.61
N PRO A 286 4.97 -10.06 -23.63
CA PRO A 286 5.06 -9.30 -22.39
C PRO A 286 6.36 -9.63 -21.64
N ARG A 287 7.02 -8.60 -21.12
CA ARG A 287 8.17 -8.76 -20.21
C ARG A 287 7.69 -9.44 -18.95
N THR A 288 8.18 -10.64 -18.66
CA THR A 288 7.61 -11.51 -17.64
C THR A 288 8.66 -12.02 -16.68
N LEU A 289 8.39 -11.87 -15.38
CA LEU A 289 9.13 -12.49 -14.29
C LEU A 289 8.27 -13.57 -13.68
N PHE A 290 8.79 -14.80 -13.61
CA PHE A 290 8.07 -15.90 -13.01
C PHE A 290 8.93 -16.57 -11.94
N ALA A 291 8.62 -16.30 -10.67
CA ALA A 291 9.16 -17.06 -9.54
C ALA A 291 8.39 -18.39 -9.37
N THR A 292 9.10 -19.52 -9.44
CA THR A 292 8.50 -20.85 -9.33
C THR A 292 9.25 -21.75 -8.37
N HIS A 293 8.55 -22.77 -7.88
CA HIS A 293 9.13 -23.89 -7.14
C HIS A 293 9.29 -25.15 -8.01
N TYR A 294 8.69 -25.17 -9.20
CA TYR A 294 8.80 -26.25 -10.18
C TYR A 294 10.13 -26.17 -10.91
N GLN A 295 11.02 -27.14 -10.66
CA GLN A 295 12.32 -27.23 -11.31
C GLN A 295 12.20 -27.72 -12.76
N GLU A 296 11.14 -28.46 -13.06
CA GLU A 296 10.81 -29.02 -14.36
C GLU A 296 10.64 -27.91 -15.42
N LEU A 297 10.10 -26.75 -15.01
CA LEU A 297 9.94 -25.59 -15.90
C LEU A 297 11.27 -25.03 -16.40
N THR A 298 12.40 -25.28 -15.72
CA THR A 298 13.71 -24.81 -16.17
C THR A 298 14.12 -25.42 -17.52
N GLN A 299 13.57 -26.58 -17.86
CA GLN A 299 13.83 -27.25 -19.13
C GLN A 299 13.25 -26.48 -20.33
N LEU A 300 12.27 -25.61 -20.11
CA LEU A 300 11.66 -24.77 -21.15
C LEU A 300 12.66 -23.85 -21.84
N GLU A 301 13.75 -23.45 -21.18
CA GLU A 301 14.81 -22.63 -21.79
C GLU A 301 15.41 -23.28 -23.05
N LYS A 302 15.39 -24.62 -23.14
CA LYS A 302 15.87 -25.37 -24.32
C LYS A 302 14.93 -25.25 -25.52
N HIS A 303 13.67 -24.91 -25.29
CA HIS A 303 12.61 -24.91 -26.31
C HIS A 303 12.07 -23.50 -26.60
N LEU A 304 12.14 -22.59 -25.63
CA LEU A 304 11.67 -21.22 -25.73
C LEU A 304 12.87 -20.27 -25.81
N SER A 305 13.17 -19.78 -27.02
CA SER A 305 14.38 -18.99 -27.31
C SER A 305 14.52 -17.70 -26.49
N ARG A 306 13.40 -17.15 -26.00
CA ARG A 306 13.35 -15.92 -25.20
C ARG A 306 13.14 -16.14 -23.70
N LEU A 307 13.17 -17.40 -23.26
CA LEU A 307 13.18 -17.74 -21.84
C LEU A 307 14.62 -17.80 -21.33
N ARG A 308 14.84 -17.27 -20.13
CA ARG A 308 16.12 -17.34 -19.41
C ARG A 308 15.90 -17.84 -18.00
N ASN A 309 16.73 -18.78 -17.59
CA ASN A 309 16.74 -19.26 -16.21
C ASN A 309 17.59 -18.36 -15.32
N TYR A 310 17.05 -18.07 -14.14
CA TYR A 310 17.73 -17.38 -13.06
C TYR A 310 17.50 -18.13 -11.75
N SER A 311 18.44 -17.96 -10.83
CA SER A 311 18.34 -18.51 -9.48
C SER A 311 18.88 -17.53 -8.46
N VAL A 312 18.46 -17.68 -7.21
CA VAL A 312 19.07 -16.93 -6.11
C VAL A 312 20.26 -17.70 -5.58
N ALA A 313 21.42 -17.04 -5.51
CA ALA A 313 22.67 -17.63 -5.06
C ALA A 313 22.60 -18.07 -3.59
N VAL A 314 22.98 -19.32 -3.36
CA VAL A 314 23.03 -19.99 -2.06
C VAL A 314 24.47 -20.45 -1.84
N LYS A 315 25.04 -20.19 -0.66
CA LYS A 315 26.36 -20.69 -0.28
C LYS A 315 26.24 -21.66 0.89
N GLU A 316 26.78 -22.85 0.73
CA GLU A 316 26.93 -23.82 1.82
C GLU A 316 28.25 -23.56 2.56
N TRP A 317 28.22 -23.53 3.88
CA TRP A 317 29.39 -23.35 4.74
C TRP A 317 29.20 -24.13 6.04
N ASN A 318 30.13 -25.04 6.36
CA ASN A 318 30.09 -25.87 7.59
C ASN A 318 28.73 -26.56 7.82
N ASP A 319 28.15 -27.12 6.76
CA ASP A 319 26.80 -27.73 6.73
C ASP A 319 25.61 -26.79 7.02
N ASP A 320 25.85 -25.47 7.07
CA ASP A 320 24.84 -24.42 7.12
C ASP A 320 24.66 -23.76 5.76
N ILE A 321 23.47 -23.20 5.54
CA ILE A 321 23.13 -22.48 4.32
C ILE A 321 23.07 -20.98 4.59
N VAL A 322 23.79 -20.22 3.77
CA VAL A 322 23.75 -18.75 3.74
C VAL A 322 23.08 -18.29 2.44
N PHE A 323 21.95 -17.61 2.56
CA PHE A 323 21.27 -16.97 1.44
C PHE A 323 21.98 -15.65 1.10
N LEU A 324 22.62 -15.59 -0.07
CA LEU A 324 23.34 -14.39 -0.51
C LEU A 324 22.39 -13.31 -1.04
N ARG A 325 21.12 -13.65 -1.31
CA ARG A 325 20.08 -12.75 -1.86
C ARG A 325 20.47 -12.08 -3.19
N ARG A 326 21.49 -12.63 -3.87
CA ARG A 326 21.96 -12.21 -5.19
C ARG A 326 21.35 -13.12 -6.25
N VAL A 327 20.70 -12.55 -7.25
CA VAL A 327 20.19 -13.27 -8.41
C VAL A 327 21.34 -13.52 -9.38
N VAL A 328 21.44 -14.75 -9.86
CA VAL A 328 22.47 -15.21 -10.81
C VAL A 328 21.80 -15.92 -11.97
N SER A 329 22.46 -15.92 -13.13
CA SER A 329 21.98 -16.64 -14.31
C SER A 329 22.15 -18.15 -14.13
N GLY A 330 21.21 -18.91 -14.69
CA GLY A 330 21.14 -20.36 -14.60
C GLY A 330 20.09 -20.85 -13.60
N PRO A 331 19.58 -22.08 -13.79
CA PRO A 331 18.62 -22.70 -12.88
C PRO A 331 19.28 -23.04 -11.54
N ALA A 332 18.48 -23.20 -10.49
CA ALA A 332 18.99 -23.67 -9.20
C ALA A 332 19.45 -25.14 -9.31
N GLU A 333 20.67 -25.44 -8.84
CA GLU A 333 21.25 -26.78 -8.96
C GLU A 333 20.50 -27.85 -8.14
N ARG A 334 19.91 -27.48 -7.00
CA ARG A 334 19.20 -28.39 -6.07
C ARG A 334 18.09 -27.68 -5.30
N SER A 335 17.11 -28.45 -4.83
CA SER A 335 16.14 -27.99 -3.84
C SER A 335 16.75 -28.05 -2.43
N PHE A 336 16.73 -26.91 -1.71
CA PHE A 336 17.30 -26.79 -0.37
C PHE A 336 16.25 -26.96 0.75
N GLY A 337 15.10 -27.57 0.46
CA GLY A 337 13.99 -27.67 1.40
C GLY A 337 14.36 -28.39 2.70
N ILE A 338 15.13 -29.48 2.62
CA ILE A 338 15.57 -30.24 3.81
C ILE A 338 16.55 -29.43 4.66
N GLN A 339 17.43 -28.66 4.01
CA GLN A 339 18.41 -27.83 4.68
C GLN A 339 17.78 -26.59 5.33
N VAL A 340 16.74 -26.00 4.71
CA VAL A 340 15.90 -24.97 5.34
C VAL A 340 15.19 -25.53 6.57
N ALA A 341 14.66 -26.75 6.50
CA ALA A 341 14.03 -27.41 7.63
C ALA A 341 15.02 -27.62 8.80
N ARG A 342 16.28 -27.93 8.50
CA ARG A 342 17.34 -28.01 9.52
C ARG A 342 17.60 -26.64 10.17
N LEU A 343 17.70 -25.56 9.39
CA LEU A 343 17.85 -24.20 9.92
C LEU A 343 16.67 -23.78 10.81
N ALA A 344 15.46 -24.26 10.50
CA ALA A 344 14.27 -24.06 11.34
C ALA A 344 14.29 -24.88 12.66
N GLY A 345 15.31 -25.71 12.88
CA GLY A 345 15.49 -26.48 14.11
C GLY A 345 14.79 -27.84 14.13
N LEU A 346 14.45 -28.42 12.97
CA LEU A 346 13.85 -29.76 12.95
C LEU A 346 14.82 -30.83 13.51
N PRO A 347 14.31 -31.86 14.23
CA PRO A 347 15.15 -32.90 14.81
C PRO A 347 16.02 -33.63 13.77
N PRO A 348 17.28 -33.97 14.08
CA PRO A 348 18.18 -34.68 13.16
C PRO A 348 17.61 -36.00 12.61
N SER A 349 16.81 -36.72 13.41
CA SER A 349 16.15 -37.96 12.98
C SER A 349 15.17 -37.74 11.82
N VAL A 350 14.41 -36.65 11.85
CA VAL A 350 13.47 -36.28 10.78
C VAL A 350 14.23 -35.86 9.52
N ILE A 351 15.29 -35.05 9.69
CA ILE A 351 16.14 -34.62 8.57
C ILE A 351 16.78 -35.82 7.87
N ASN A 352 17.35 -36.75 8.64
CA ASN A 352 17.97 -37.96 8.08
C ASN A 352 16.95 -38.84 7.35
N ARG A 353 15.73 -38.99 7.90
CA ARG A 353 14.65 -39.73 7.23
C ARG A 353 14.20 -39.04 5.94
N ALA A 354 14.05 -37.72 5.94
CA ALA A 354 13.66 -36.95 4.76
C ALA A 354 14.71 -37.09 3.64
N ARG A 355 16.01 -37.06 3.95
CA ARG A 355 17.09 -37.30 2.97
C ARG A 355 17.00 -38.68 2.34
N ALA A 356 16.74 -39.72 3.14
CA ALA A 356 16.60 -41.09 2.66
C ALA A 356 15.36 -41.28 1.76
N ILE A 357 14.28 -40.52 1.98
CA ILE A 357 13.09 -40.54 1.14
C ILE A 357 13.36 -39.78 -0.18
N LEU A 358 13.95 -38.58 -0.10
CA LEU A 358 14.26 -37.78 -1.28
C LEU A 358 15.18 -38.54 -2.25
N ALA A 359 16.22 -39.19 -1.74
CA ALA A 359 17.14 -39.98 -2.56
C ALA A 359 16.46 -41.16 -3.30
N LYS A 360 15.33 -41.67 -2.80
CA LYS A 360 14.54 -42.69 -3.49
C LYS A 360 13.67 -42.09 -4.59
N LEU A 361 13.03 -40.95 -4.31
CA LEU A 361 12.16 -40.27 -5.27
C LEU A 361 12.96 -39.74 -6.48
N GLU A 362 14.13 -39.13 -6.24
CA GLU A 362 15.02 -38.68 -7.32
C GLU A 362 15.59 -39.84 -8.17
N GLY A 363 15.62 -41.05 -7.63
CA GLY A 363 16.07 -42.25 -8.36
C GLY A 363 15.02 -42.83 -9.32
N ASP A 364 13.73 -42.66 -9.02
CA ASP A 364 12.62 -43.23 -9.83
C ASP A 364 12.14 -42.28 -10.94
N GLU A 365 12.43 -40.97 -10.88
CA GLU A 365 11.87 -39.94 -11.79
C GLU A 365 12.65 -39.67 -13.09
N THR A 366 13.60 -40.51 -13.50
CA THR A 366 14.52 -40.20 -14.63
C THR A 366 13.94 -40.31 -16.05
N ALA A 367 12.63 -40.47 -16.24
CA ALA A 367 12.03 -40.46 -17.59
C ALA A 367 10.65 -39.79 -17.63
N VAL A 368 10.63 -38.48 -17.86
CA VAL A 368 9.45 -37.78 -18.38
C VAL A 368 9.67 -37.59 -19.88
N GLU A 369 9.00 -38.41 -20.70
CA GLU A 369 8.93 -38.19 -22.14
C GLU A 369 8.03 -36.96 -22.42
N LEU A 370 8.61 -35.95 -23.07
CA LEU A 370 7.89 -34.77 -23.55
C LEU A 370 6.83 -35.19 -24.58
N PRO A 371 5.55 -34.77 -24.45
CA PRO A 371 4.59 -34.96 -25.52
C PRO A 371 4.99 -34.10 -26.72
N ALA A 372 5.20 -34.73 -27.88
CA ALA A 372 5.39 -34.03 -29.14
C ALA A 372 4.17 -33.13 -29.45
N ALA A 373 4.43 -31.99 -30.08
CA ALA A 373 3.43 -30.99 -30.48
C ALA A 373 2.16 -31.63 -31.05
N PRO A 374 0.97 -31.06 -30.77
CA PRO A 374 -0.30 -31.69 -31.13
C PRO A 374 -0.47 -31.75 -32.66
N VAL A 375 -0.20 -32.92 -33.25
CA VAL A 375 -0.67 -33.25 -34.59
C VAL A 375 -2.17 -33.48 -34.49
N ALA A 376 -2.94 -32.66 -35.21
CA ALA A 376 -4.39 -32.76 -35.29
C ALA A 376 -4.81 -34.19 -35.66
N LYS A 377 -5.43 -34.92 -34.72
CA LYS A 377 -6.01 -36.24 -34.98
C LYS A 377 -7.22 -36.09 -35.92
N PRO A 378 -7.36 -36.92 -36.97
CA PRO A 378 -8.53 -36.86 -37.84
C PRO A 378 -9.79 -37.23 -37.05
N LYS A 379 -10.84 -36.43 -37.21
CA LYS A 379 -12.15 -36.59 -36.54
C LYS A 379 -12.68 -38.02 -36.76
N LYS A 380 -12.85 -38.79 -35.68
CA LYS A 380 -13.66 -40.02 -35.71
C LYS A 380 -15.12 -39.63 -35.97
N LYS A 381 -15.71 -40.13 -37.06
CA LYS A 381 -17.16 -40.08 -37.28
C LYS A 381 -17.84 -40.89 -36.18
N LEU A 382 -18.66 -40.24 -35.36
CA LEU A 382 -19.63 -40.93 -34.50
C LEU A 382 -20.69 -41.59 -35.40
N THR A 383 -20.73 -42.91 -35.41
CA THR A 383 -21.91 -43.68 -35.85
C THR A 383 -22.78 -43.94 -34.63
N VAL A 384 -24.00 -43.40 -34.65
CA VAL A 384 -25.04 -43.65 -33.65
C VAL A 384 -25.75 -44.95 -34.04
N ALA A 385 -25.77 -45.93 -33.14
CA ALA A 385 -26.60 -47.14 -33.29
C ALA A 385 -28.05 -46.82 -32.85
N PRO A 386 -29.08 -47.44 -33.45
CA PRO A 386 -30.47 -47.20 -33.07
C PRO A 386 -30.74 -47.70 -31.65
N ALA A 387 -31.57 -46.97 -30.90
CA ALA A 387 -31.97 -47.30 -29.55
C ALA A 387 -32.76 -48.61 -29.49
N ASP A 388 -32.43 -49.45 -28.51
CA ASP A 388 -33.10 -50.70 -28.19
C ASP A 388 -34.50 -50.40 -27.60
N THR A 389 -35.56 -50.68 -28.36
CA THR A 389 -36.97 -50.39 -28.02
C THR A 389 -37.60 -51.43 -27.08
N ALA A 390 -36.85 -52.04 -26.18
CA ALA A 390 -37.33 -53.14 -25.34
C ALA A 390 -37.77 -52.75 -23.90
N GLN A 391 -37.78 -51.47 -23.53
CA GLN A 391 -38.15 -51.03 -22.16
C GLN A 391 -39.39 -50.14 -22.05
N LEU A 392 -40.27 -50.11 -23.07
CA LEU A 392 -41.54 -49.37 -23.02
C LEU A 392 -42.80 -50.26 -22.99
N GLU A 393 -42.66 -51.56 -22.71
CA GLU A 393 -43.79 -52.43 -22.40
C GLU A 393 -43.72 -52.89 -20.94
N LEU A 394 -44.09 -51.98 -20.04
CA LEU A 394 -44.72 -52.28 -18.75
C LEU A 394 -45.56 -51.04 -18.41
N LEU A 395 -46.82 -51.10 -18.86
CA LEU A 395 -47.91 -50.18 -18.56
C LEU A 395 -48.13 -50.01 -17.05
#